data_AF-W8X1E3-F1
#
_entry.id   AF-W8X1E3-F1
#
_cell.length_a   1.000
_cell.length_b   1.000
_cell.length_c   1.000
_cell.angle_alpha   90.00
_cell.angle_beta   90.00
_cell.angle_gamma   90.00
#
_symmetry.space_group_name_H-M   'P 1'
#
loop_
_entity.id
_entity.type
_entity.pdbx_description
1 polymer ?
#
loop_
_entity_poly.entity_id
_entity_poly.type
_entity_poly.pdbx_seq_one_letter_code
_entity_poly.pdbx_strand_id
1 'polypeptide(L)'
;MHEFLPTSPRRPARRGLALCAAALLAAAPLAGYGAGAEPARPSELPPAELGSASLRADSVQQGAMNASRIRQQGARSSAAVTQRGDGNGAAITQAGAGNRASASQAGSGNQVEITQVGNSDTAIAQQVGSGNLAVIEQYTSNARATVDQFGSMNEARVLQKKPGSSAPVLQFGDRLKITVVR
;
A
#
# COMPACT_ATOMS: atom_id res chain seq x y z
N MET A 1 20.15 64.60 -2.23
CA MET A 1 20.38 64.56 -3.69
C MET A 1 21.47 63.56 -3.96
N HIS A 2 21.18 62.51 -4.73
CA HIS A 2 22.04 61.89 -5.74
C HIS A 2 21.36 60.59 -6.21
N GLU A 3 20.63 60.71 -7.31
CA GLU A 3 20.02 59.60 -8.06
C GLU A 3 21.10 58.86 -8.85
N PHE A 4 21.03 57.53 -8.87
CA PHE A 4 21.82 56.65 -9.74
C PHE A 4 20.87 55.93 -10.71
N LEU A 5 20.98 56.24 -12.00
CA LEU A 5 20.43 55.46 -13.11
C LEU A 5 21.59 54.76 -13.83
N PRO A 6 21.46 53.47 -14.18
CA PRO A 6 22.27 52.88 -15.24
C PRO A 6 21.43 52.62 -16.50
N THR A 7 21.89 53.20 -17.62
CA THR A 7 21.42 52.92 -18.98
C THR A 7 22.09 51.66 -19.52
N SER A 8 21.31 50.75 -20.12
CA SER A 8 21.81 49.55 -20.82
C SER A 8 21.84 49.77 -22.34
N PRO A 9 22.90 49.37 -23.07
CA PRO A 9 22.94 49.50 -24.52
C PRO A 9 22.31 48.30 -25.24
N ARG A 10 21.42 48.57 -26.19
CA ARG A 10 20.93 47.61 -27.19
C ARG A 10 21.97 47.42 -28.31
N ARG A 11 22.20 46.18 -28.75
CA ARG A 11 22.72 45.88 -30.09
C ARG A 11 22.02 44.67 -30.74
N PRO A 12 21.97 44.62 -32.09
CA PRO A 12 20.91 43.96 -32.85
C PRO A 12 21.40 42.66 -33.52
N ALA A 13 20.47 41.80 -33.95
CA ALA A 13 20.78 40.74 -34.91
C ALA A 13 19.79 40.79 -36.08
N ARG A 14 20.39 40.88 -37.28
CA ARG A 14 19.75 41.02 -38.59
C ARG A 14 19.37 39.65 -39.17
N ARG A 15 18.38 39.75 -40.06
CA ARG A 15 17.74 38.77 -40.96
C ARG A 15 18.72 37.91 -41.78
N GLY A 16 18.27 36.70 -42.13
CA GLY A 16 18.75 35.93 -43.27
C GLY A 16 17.62 35.10 -43.88
N LEU A 17 17.20 35.45 -45.09
CA LEU A 17 16.29 34.72 -45.98
C LEU A 17 17.07 33.63 -46.76
N ALA A 18 16.45 32.47 -47.01
CA ALA A 18 16.66 31.64 -48.22
C ALA A 18 15.50 30.61 -48.30
N LEU A 19 14.55 30.69 -49.24
CA LEU A 19 14.52 30.35 -50.68
C LEU A 19 14.03 28.91 -50.97
N CYS A 20 12.88 28.84 -51.66
CA CYS A 20 12.41 27.86 -52.65
C CYS A 20 12.35 26.35 -52.31
N ALA A 21 11.14 25.78 -52.36
CA ALA A 21 10.76 24.70 -53.28
C ALA A 21 9.27 24.34 -53.12
N ALA A 22 8.55 24.26 -54.24
CA ALA A 22 7.19 23.74 -54.33
C ALA A 22 7.21 22.22 -54.53
N ALA A 23 6.27 21.47 -53.94
CA ALA A 23 5.71 20.25 -54.56
C ALA A 23 4.50 19.67 -53.79
N LEU A 24 3.61 19.12 -54.61
CA LEU A 24 2.32 18.45 -54.44
C LEU A 24 2.08 17.48 -53.25
N LEU A 25 0.81 17.55 -52.81
CA LEU A 25 -0.11 16.49 -52.35
C LEU A 25 0.34 15.02 -52.41
N ALA A 26 0.31 14.34 -51.24
CA ALA A 26 -0.03 12.91 -51.13
C ALA A 26 -0.50 12.58 -49.69
N ALA A 27 -1.46 11.67 -49.60
CA ALA A 27 -2.28 11.36 -48.44
C ALA A 27 -1.64 10.35 -47.46
N ALA A 28 -2.04 10.43 -46.18
CA ALA A 28 -2.49 9.34 -45.29
C ALA A 28 -2.32 9.76 -43.81
N PRO A 29 -3.30 9.50 -42.92
CA PRO A 29 -3.18 9.81 -41.51
C PRO A 29 -2.53 8.64 -40.78
N LEU A 30 -1.39 8.87 -40.11
CA LEU A 30 -0.78 7.89 -39.20
C LEU A 30 -0.12 8.64 -38.03
N ALA A 31 -0.74 8.44 -36.87
CA ALA A 31 -0.24 8.48 -35.49
C ALA A 31 0.99 9.35 -35.14
N GLY A 32 0.81 10.20 -34.11
CA GLY A 32 1.92 10.47 -33.19
C GLY A 32 1.85 11.82 -32.46
N TYR A 33 1.63 11.74 -31.14
CA TYR A 33 2.02 12.71 -30.12
C TYR A 33 1.22 14.01 -29.99
N GLY A 34 0.31 14.00 -29.01
CA GLY A 34 -0.24 15.19 -28.37
C GLY A 34 -0.77 14.82 -27.00
N ALA A 35 0.06 15.01 -25.98
CA ALA A 35 -0.26 14.77 -24.58
C ALA A 35 -1.51 15.56 -24.16
N GLY A 36 -2.58 14.83 -23.85
CA GLY A 36 -3.72 15.32 -23.08
C GLY A 36 -3.70 14.62 -21.73
N ALA A 37 -3.49 15.39 -20.66
CA ALA A 37 -3.60 14.91 -19.29
C ALA A 37 -5.02 14.39 -19.03
N GLU A 38 -5.18 13.07 -18.93
CA GLU A 38 -6.42 12.45 -18.45
C GLU A 38 -6.21 12.07 -16.98
N PRO A 39 -7.02 12.58 -16.04
CA PRO A 39 -6.86 12.28 -14.63
C PRO A 39 -7.11 10.78 -14.41
N ALA A 40 -6.24 10.17 -13.60
CA ALA A 40 -6.23 8.75 -13.26
C ALA A 40 -7.66 8.19 -13.06
N ARG A 41 -8.08 7.32 -13.99
CA ARG A 41 -9.23 6.47 -13.79
C ARG A 41 -8.96 5.58 -12.57
N PRO A 42 -9.89 5.43 -11.62
CA PRO A 42 -9.72 4.47 -10.55
C PRO A 42 -9.51 3.10 -11.19
N SER A 43 -8.46 2.40 -10.76
CA SER A 43 -8.06 1.08 -11.24
C SER A 43 -9.27 0.15 -11.34
N GLU A 44 -9.73 -0.10 -12.56
CA GLU A 44 -10.75 -1.10 -12.84
C GLU A 44 -10.15 -2.47 -12.53
N LEU A 45 -10.56 -3.04 -11.39
CA LEU A 45 -10.26 -4.41 -11.02
C LEU A 45 -10.82 -5.34 -12.11
N PRO A 46 -10.03 -6.28 -12.68
CA PRO A 46 -10.58 -7.25 -13.61
C PRO A 46 -11.67 -8.08 -12.91
N PRO A 47 -12.80 -8.37 -13.58
CA PRO A 47 -13.88 -9.15 -12.99
C PRO A 47 -13.36 -10.54 -12.60
N ALA A 48 -13.60 -10.90 -11.33
CA ALA A 48 -13.30 -12.21 -10.78
C ALA A 48 -14.16 -13.29 -11.48
N GLU A 49 -13.66 -13.81 -12.59
CA GLU A 49 -14.01 -15.13 -13.11
C GLU A 49 -13.34 -16.19 -12.21
N LEU A 50 -14.14 -17.08 -11.60
CA LEU A 50 -13.89 -18.51 -11.28
C LEU A 50 -14.47 -18.97 -9.92
N GLY A 51 -15.63 -19.62 -10.00
CA GLY A 51 -15.91 -20.93 -9.39
C GLY A 51 -15.66 -21.18 -7.89
N SER A 52 -16.73 -21.17 -7.11
CA SER A 52 -17.02 -22.15 -6.05
C SER A 52 -16.02 -22.37 -4.89
N ALA A 53 -15.29 -21.34 -4.44
CA ALA A 53 -14.82 -21.21 -3.05
C ALA A 53 -14.50 -19.73 -2.77
N SER A 54 -15.33 -19.03 -2.00
CA SER A 54 -15.18 -17.59 -1.75
C SER A 54 -13.93 -17.28 -0.92
N LEU A 55 -12.79 -17.08 -1.57
CA LEU A 55 -11.59 -16.48 -1.00
C LEU A 55 -11.56 -15.01 -1.42
N ARG A 56 -11.54 -14.10 -0.44
CA ARG A 56 -11.50 -12.65 -0.70
C ARG A 56 -10.19 -12.08 -0.19
N ALA A 57 -9.41 -11.50 -1.09
CA ALA A 57 -8.17 -10.80 -0.80
C ALA A 57 -8.27 -9.38 -1.37
N ASP A 58 -8.17 -8.37 -0.52
CA ASP A 58 -8.15 -6.96 -0.91
C ASP A 58 -6.83 -6.31 -0.45
N SER A 59 -6.18 -5.55 -1.32
CA SER A 59 -4.98 -4.78 -0.99
C SER A 59 -5.06 -3.38 -1.57
N VAL A 60 -5.03 -2.36 -0.70
CA VAL A 60 -5.07 -0.94 -1.07
C VAL A 60 -3.80 -0.26 -0.59
N GLN A 61 -3.08 0.40 -1.49
CA GLN A 61 -1.83 1.09 -1.20
C GLN A 61 -1.89 2.54 -1.68
N GLN A 62 -1.52 3.47 -0.81
CA GLN A 62 -1.44 4.91 -1.10
C GLN A 62 -0.08 5.43 -0.63
N GLY A 63 0.80 5.79 -1.59
CA GLY A 63 2.19 6.22 -1.31
C GLY A 63 3.21 5.39 -2.10
N ALA A 64 4.50 5.57 -1.83
CA ALA A 64 5.57 4.91 -2.60
C ALA A 64 6.11 3.65 -1.91
N MET A 65 6.54 2.66 -2.71
CA MET A 65 7.28 1.46 -2.24
C MET A 65 6.56 0.60 -1.17
N ASN A 66 5.23 0.64 -1.07
CA ASN A 66 4.50 -0.28 -0.20
C ASN A 66 4.47 -1.70 -0.79
N ALA A 67 4.62 -2.72 0.05
CA ALA A 67 4.55 -4.13 -0.34
C ALA A 67 3.43 -4.84 0.45
N SER A 68 2.58 -5.57 -0.27
CA SER A 68 1.48 -6.35 0.30
C SER A 68 1.46 -7.74 -0.33
N ARG A 69 1.31 -8.77 0.51
CA ARG A 69 1.15 -10.15 0.07
C ARG A 69 0.05 -10.84 0.86
N ILE A 70 -0.94 -11.37 0.17
CA ILE A 70 -2.01 -12.18 0.76
C ILE A 70 -1.98 -13.58 0.15
N ARG A 71 -1.94 -14.61 1.00
CA ARG A 71 -2.04 -16.02 0.59
C ARG A 71 -3.13 -16.70 1.39
N GLN A 72 -4.14 -17.23 0.70
CA GLN A 72 -5.26 -17.93 1.33
C GLN A 72 -5.33 -19.35 0.78
N GLN A 73 -5.36 -20.34 1.67
CA GLN A 73 -5.51 -21.75 1.36
C GLN A 73 -6.67 -22.32 2.19
N GLY A 74 -7.74 -22.75 1.53
CA GLY A 74 -8.96 -23.25 2.17
C GLY A 74 -10.21 -22.62 1.58
N ALA A 75 -11.24 -22.40 2.39
CA ALA A 75 -12.53 -21.89 1.91
C ALA A 75 -13.10 -20.80 2.83
N ARG A 76 -13.79 -19.80 2.25
CA ARG A 76 -14.49 -18.73 2.99
C ARG A 76 -13.58 -17.85 3.85
N SER A 77 -12.29 -17.74 3.53
CA SER A 77 -11.37 -16.84 4.22
C SER A 77 -11.35 -15.46 3.58
N SER A 78 -11.18 -14.42 4.40
CA SER A 78 -11.12 -13.01 3.99
C SER A 78 -9.87 -12.34 4.56
N ALA A 79 -9.16 -11.61 3.72
CA ALA A 79 -7.97 -10.87 4.08
C ALA A 79 -7.99 -9.48 3.44
N ALA A 80 -7.70 -8.45 4.22
CA ALA A 80 -7.61 -7.08 3.75
C ALA A 80 -6.31 -6.42 4.23
N VAL A 81 -5.63 -5.73 3.33
CA VAL A 81 -4.45 -4.91 3.62
C VAL A 81 -4.70 -3.49 3.15
N THR A 82 -4.49 -2.51 4.02
CA THR A 82 -4.52 -1.08 3.68
C THR A 82 -3.22 -0.43 4.14
N GLN A 83 -2.47 0.17 3.21
CA GLN A 83 -1.19 0.82 3.49
C GLN A 83 -1.23 2.27 3.00
N ARG A 84 -0.90 3.21 3.89
CA ARG A 84 -0.81 4.64 3.60
C ARG A 84 0.54 5.19 4.03
N GLY A 85 1.29 5.80 3.12
CA GLY A 85 2.63 6.31 3.33
C GLY A 85 3.68 5.49 2.58
N ASP A 86 4.92 5.45 3.06
CA ASP A 86 6.06 4.98 2.26
C ASP A 86 6.74 3.75 2.86
N GLY A 87 7.03 2.75 2.03
CA GLY A 87 7.83 1.59 2.42
C GLY A 87 7.19 0.67 3.47
N ASN A 88 5.85 0.64 3.59
CA ASN A 88 5.19 -0.28 4.50
C ASN A 88 5.12 -1.69 3.91
N GLY A 89 5.27 -2.71 4.74
CA GLY A 89 5.19 -4.12 4.39
C GLY A 89 4.05 -4.82 5.12
N ALA A 90 3.23 -5.60 4.40
CA ALA A 90 2.20 -6.43 4.99
C ALA A 90 2.19 -7.82 4.35
N ALA A 91 2.18 -8.86 5.17
CA ALA A 91 2.05 -10.25 4.75
C ALA A 91 0.93 -10.93 5.54
N ILE A 92 -0.02 -11.52 4.83
CA ILE A 92 -1.12 -12.30 5.41
C ILE A 92 -1.08 -13.69 4.80
N THR A 93 -1.02 -14.70 5.66
CA THR A 93 -1.14 -16.11 5.32
C THR A 93 -2.30 -16.72 6.11
N GLN A 94 -3.28 -17.29 5.40
CA GLN A 94 -4.40 -18.00 6.01
C GLN A 94 -4.47 -19.43 5.46
N ALA A 95 -4.51 -20.41 6.36
CA ALA A 95 -4.71 -21.82 6.06
C ALA A 95 -5.90 -22.34 6.90
N GLY A 96 -6.91 -22.89 6.23
CA GLY A 96 -8.16 -23.38 6.84
C GLY A 96 -9.39 -22.62 6.38
N ALA A 97 -10.49 -22.68 7.15
CA ALA A 97 -11.79 -22.17 6.71
C ALA A 97 -12.32 -21.03 7.59
N GLY A 98 -12.91 -20.01 6.97
CA GLY A 98 -13.59 -18.93 7.69
C GLY A 98 -12.67 -17.94 8.41
N ASN A 99 -11.37 -17.92 8.10
CA ASN A 99 -10.43 -17.02 8.78
C ASN A 99 -10.57 -15.59 8.25
N ARG A 100 -10.42 -14.61 9.15
CA ARG A 100 -10.46 -13.18 8.83
C ARG A 100 -9.18 -12.49 9.28
N ALA A 101 -8.50 -11.82 8.36
CA ALA A 101 -7.30 -11.03 8.64
C ALA A 101 -7.46 -9.60 8.11
N SER A 102 -6.99 -8.63 8.87
CA SER A 102 -6.97 -7.22 8.47
C SER A 102 -5.68 -6.57 8.93
N ALA A 103 -4.95 -5.95 8.01
CA ALA A 103 -3.76 -5.16 8.29
C ALA A 103 -3.97 -3.72 7.82
N SER A 104 -3.73 -2.74 8.69
CA SER A 104 -3.81 -1.32 8.37
C SER A 104 -2.54 -0.62 8.84
N GLN A 105 -1.84 0.05 7.94
CA GLN A 105 -0.58 0.72 8.22
C GLN A 105 -0.63 2.16 7.72
N ALA A 106 -0.31 3.11 8.61
CA ALA A 106 -0.22 4.53 8.28
C ALA A 106 1.14 5.09 8.74
N GLY A 107 1.92 5.63 7.81
CA GLY A 107 3.25 6.19 8.06
C GLY A 107 4.33 5.50 7.22
N SER A 108 5.52 5.29 7.77
CA SER A 108 6.68 4.80 7.00
C SER A 108 7.35 3.58 7.61
N GLY A 109 7.75 2.63 6.75
CA GLY A 109 8.56 1.48 7.15
C GLY A 109 7.89 0.54 8.16
N ASN A 110 6.56 0.57 8.30
CA ASN A 110 5.85 -0.33 9.21
C ASN A 110 5.76 -1.74 8.61
N GLN A 111 5.74 -2.77 9.46
CA GLN A 111 5.65 -4.16 9.07
C GLN A 111 4.55 -4.91 9.83
N VAL A 112 3.64 -5.54 9.10
CA VAL A 112 2.60 -6.44 9.64
C VAL A 112 2.78 -7.83 9.05
N GLU A 113 2.85 -8.84 9.91
CA GLU A 113 2.79 -10.25 9.53
C GLU A 113 1.65 -10.95 10.27
N ILE A 114 0.74 -11.57 9.54
CA ILE A 114 -0.39 -12.33 10.08
C ILE A 114 -0.36 -13.74 9.50
N THR A 115 -0.29 -14.74 10.38
CA THR A 115 -0.40 -16.16 10.04
C THR A 115 -1.55 -16.78 10.84
N GLN A 116 -2.56 -17.29 10.13
CA GLN A 116 -3.70 -18.01 10.71
C GLN A 116 -3.74 -19.42 10.15
N VAL A 117 -3.55 -20.42 11.01
CA VAL A 117 -3.63 -21.84 10.68
C VAL A 117 -4.69 -22.45 11.60
N GLY A 118 -5.88 -22.63 11.06
CA GLY A 118 -7.05 -22.80 11.91
C GLY A 118 -8.37 -22.53 11.22
N ASN A 119 -9.46 -22.52 11.99
CA ASN A 119 -10.79 -22.18 11.50
C ASN A 119 -11.40 -21.05 12.34
N SER A 120 -12.11 -20.14 11.66
CA SER A 120 -12.81 -19.01 12.28
C SER A 120 -11.93 -18.09 13.13
N ASP A 121 -10.63 -17.99 12.81
CA ASP A 121 -9.72 -17.10 13.51
C ASP A 121 -9.85 -15.66 13.01
N THR A 122 -9.72 -14.68 13.91
CA THR A 122 -9.71 -13.24 13.57
C THR A 122 -8.41 -12.58 14.01
N ALA A 123 -7.70 -11.97 13.07
CA ALA A 123 -6.49 -11.18 13.31
C ALA A 123 -6.66 -9.77 12.76
N ILE A 124 -6.40 -8.78 13.61
CA ILE A 124 -6.44 -7.35 13.24
C ILE A 124 -5.14 -6.72 13.71
N ALA A 125 -4.42 -6.07 12.79
CA ALA A 125 -3.23 -5.29 13.11
C ALA A 125 -3.36 -3.88 12.55
N GLN A 126 -3.18 -2.88 13.40
CA GLN A 126 -3.16 -1.47 13.06
C GLN A 126 -1.85 -0.84 13.54
N GLN A 127 -1.15 -0.16 12.65
CA GLN A 127 0.09 0.55 12.96
C GLN A 127 -0.01 2.00 12.46
N VAL A 128 0.30 2.94 13.35
CA VAL A 128 0.39 4.37 13.03
C VAL A 128 1.73 4.91 13.52
N GLY A 129 2.55 5.42 12.61
CA GLY A 129 3.86 5.99 12.89
C GLY A 129 4.95 5.35 12.03
N SER A 130 6.14 5.11 12.59
CA SER A 130 7.30 4.68 11.80
C SER A 130 8.03 3.45 12.36
N GLY A 131 8.38 2.50 11.48
CA GLY A 131 9.20 1.34 11.87
C GLY A 131 8.56 0.39 12.88
N ASN A 132 7.24 0.37 13.00
CA ASN A 132 6.56 -0.57 13.90
C ASN A 132 6.53 -1.98 13.30
N LEU A 133 6.60 -3.01 14.14
CA LEU A 133 6.48 -4.42 13.79
C LEU A 133 5.35 -5.08 14.58
N ALA A 134 4.38 -5.67 13.87
CA ALA A 134 3.29 -6.44 14.43
C ALA A 134 3.30 -7.85 13.82
N VAL A 135 3.44 -8.87 14.67
CA VAL A 135 3.40 -10.29 14.27
C VAL A 135 2.25 -10.97 15.00
N ILE A 136 1.31 -11.53 14.27
CA ILE A 136 0.17 -12.29 14.80
C ILE A 136 0.23 -13.71 14.25
N GLU A 137 0.33 -14.69 15.15
CA GLU A 137 0.36 -16.10 14.83
C GLU A 137 -0.76 -16.83 15.59
N GLN A 138 -1.75 -17.35 14.87
CA GLN A 138 -2.87 -18.12 15.41
C GLN A 138 -2.78 -19.54 14.86
N TYR A 139 -2.46 -20.50 15.72
CA TYR A 139 -2.39 -21.94 15.39
C TYR A 139 -3.51 -22.67 16.14
N THR A 140 -4.76 -22.23 15.97
CA THR A 140 -5.87 -22.69 16.80
C THR A 140 -7.22 -22.54 16.08
N SER A 141 -8.33 -22.42 16.79
CA SER A 141 -9.62 -22.08 16.18
C SER A 141 -10.43 -21.16 17.07
N ASN A 142 -11.22 -20.29 16.46
CA ASN A 142 -12.00 -19.24 17.12
C ASN A 142 -11.15 -18.28 17.97
N ALA A 143 -9.87 -18.08 17.64
CA ALA A 143 -9.03 -17.13 18.34
C ALA A 143 -9.17 -15.71 17.79
N ARG A 144 -8.98 -14.73 18.68
CA ARG A 144 -8.98 -13.31 18.33
C ARG A 144 -7.69 -12.64 18.77
N ALA A 145 -6.99 -12.04 17.82
CA ALA A 145 -5.82 -11.21 18.08
C ALA A 145 -6.09 -9.79 17.54
N THR A 146 -5.75 -8.78 18.34
CA THR A 146 -5.82 -7.38 17.92
C THR A 146 -4.56 -6.68 18.40
N VAL A 147 -3.83 -6.05 17.48
CA VAL A 147 -2.58 -5.34 17.75
C VAL A 147 -2.74 -3.91 17.24
N ASP A 148 -2.73 -2.95 18.15
CA ASP A 148 -2.76 -1.53 17.82
C ASP A 148 -1.46 -0.87 18.32
N GLN A 149 -0.67 -0.32 17.41
CA GLN A 149 0.61 0.34 17.72
C GLN A 149 0.59 1.79 17.24
N PHE A 150 0.92 2.69 18.16
CA PHE A 150 1.04 4.13 17.89
C PHE A 150 2.42 4.62 18.34
N GLY A 151 3.13 5.29 17.45
CA GLY A 151 4.48 5.81 17.68
C GLY A 151 5.50 5.10 16.79
N SER A 152 6.75 5.00 17.25
CA SER A 152 7.86 4.52 16.43
C SER A 152 8.59 3.33 17.03
N MET A 153 9.03 2.41 16.17
CA MET A 153 9.87 1.27 16.57
C MET A 153 9.22 0.35 17.61
N ASN A 154 7.89 0.26 17.66
CA ASN A 154 7.21 -0.68 18.55
C ASN A 154 7.21 -2.10 17.96
N GLU A 155 7.41 -3.11 18.80
CA GLU A 155 7.35 -4.52 18.45
C GLU A 155 6.24 -5.20 19.25
N ALA A 156 5.26 -5.78 18.57
CA ALA A 156 4.18 -6.55 19.16
C ALA A 156 4.13 -7.94 18.54
N ARG A 157 4.16 -8.97 19.37
CA ARG A 157 4.03 -10.36 18.95
C ARG A 157 2.88 -11.03 19.69
N VAL A 158 1.96 -11.64 18.96
CA VAL A 158 0.84 -12.39 19.51
C VAL A 158 0.91 -13.82 19.00
N LEU A 159 0.98 -14.79 19.92
CA LEU A 159 0.97 -16.21 19.62
C LEU A 159 -0.20 -16.86 20.36
N GLN A 160 -1.14 -17.43 19.61
CA GLN A 160 -2.31 -18.12 20.16
C GLN A 160 -2.31 -19.57 19.74
N LYS A 161 -2.21 -20.47 20.72
CA LYS A 161 -2.29 -21.92 20.53
C LYS A 161 -3.55 -22.51 21.16
N LYS A 162 -4.13 -21.82 22.13
CA LYS A 162 -5.37 -22.26 22.79
C LYS A 162 -6.63 -21.80 22.02
N PRO A 163 -7.60 -22.71 21.77
CA PRO A 163 -8.87 -22.36 21.14
C PRO A 163 -9.64 -21.30 21.93
N GLY A 164 -10.31 -20.39 21.24
CA GLY A 164 -11.11 -19.33 21.87
C GLY A 164 -10.30 -18.27 22.62
N SER A 165 -8.96 -18.26 22.49
CA SER A 165 -8.14 -17.26 23.17
C SER A 165 -8.32 -15.87 22.57
N SER A 166 -8.27 -14.84 23.42
CA SER A 166 -8.31 -13.43 23.03
C SER A 166 -7.05 -12.72 23.51
N ALA A 167 -6.38 -12.00 22.61
CA ALA A 167 -5.13 -11.29 22.87
C ALA A 167 -5.18 -9.88 22.26
N PRO A 168 -5.76 -8.89 22.99
CA PRO A 168 -5.61 -7.49 22.65
C PRO A 168 -4.23 -6.99 23.09
N VAL A 169 -3.57 -6.27 22.19
CA VAL A 169 -2.30 -5.58 22.40
C VAL A 169 -2.48 -4.14 21.98
N LEU A 170 -2.16 -3.23 22.89
CA LEU A 170 -2.19 -1.78 22.64
C LEU A 170 -0.87 -1.18 23.11
N GLN A 171 -0.18 -0.49 22.22
CA GLN A 171 1.09 0.18 22.50
C GLN A 171 1.03 1.64 22.07
N PHE A 172 1.39 2.54 23.00
CA PHE A 172 1.55 3.97 22.76
C PHE A 172 2.94 4.42 23.21
N GLY A 173 3.73 4.96 22.30
CA GLY A 173 5.07 5.46 22.57
C GLY A 173 6.08 4.88 21.59
N ASP A 174 7.36 4.98 21.95
CA ASP A 174 8.44 4.53 21.08
C ASP A 174 9.22 3.37 21.70
N ARG A 175 9.68 2.44 20.86
CA ARG A 175 10.55 1.30 21.25
C ARG A 175 9.91 0.34 22.26
N LEU A 176 8.59 0.25 22.30
CA LEU A 176 7.89 -0.68 23.18
C LEU A 176 7.92 -2.08 22.60
N LYS A 177 8.26 -3.08 23.42
CA LYS A 177 8.22 -4.49 23.04
C LYS A 177 7.21 -5.24 23.90
N ILE A 178 6.29 -5.95 23.26
CA ILE A 178 5.33 -6.82 23.93
C ILE A 178 5.21 -8.16 23.22
N THR A 179 5.09 -9.22 24.01
CA THR A 179 4.82 -10.56 23.51
C THR A 179 3.70 -11.17 24.33
N VAL A 180 2.64 -11.60 23.66
CA VAL A 180 1.49 -12.25 24.28
C VAL A 180 1.43 -13.68 23.77
N VAL A 181 1.45 -14.64 24.71
CA VAL A 181 1.29 -16.07 24.40
C VAL A 181 0.06 -16.59 25.14
N ARG A 182 -0.85 -17.27 24.45
CA ARG A 182 -2.12 -17.78 25.01
C ARG A 182 -2.43 -19.21 24.56
#